data_AF-A0A0L0FBT3-F1
#
_entry.id   AF-A0A0L0FBT3-F1
#
_cell.length_a   1.000
_cell.length_b   1.000
_cell.length_c   1.000
_cell.angle_alpha   90.00
_cell.angle_beta   90.00
_cell.angle_gamma   90.00
#
_symmetry.space_group_name_H-M   'P 1'
#
loop_
_entity.id
_entity.type
_entity.pdbx_description
1 polymer ?
#
loop_
_entity_poly.entity_id
_entity_poly.type
_entity_poly.pdbx_seq_one_letter_code
_entity_poly.pdbx_strand_id
1 'polypeptide(L)' 'GSRRINPKNTHQIPTVVVLAGPSNTGASSIATARHLSSHGVLVYLCTSEPPSQWSETFKNQFNLFLYTNGKHFDDISQMC' A
#
# COMPACT_ATOMS: atom_id res chain seq x y z
N GLY A 1 0.31 -23.03 -2.38
CA GLY A 1 -0.23 -22.90 -3.74
C GLY A 1 0.80 -22.22 -4.61
N SER A 2 0.93 -22.65 -5.85
CA SER A 2 1.91 -22.16 -6.85
C SER A 2 1.77 -20.69 -7.25
N ARG A 3 0.73 -19.98 -6.78
CA ARG A 3 0.50 -18.54 -7.00
C ARG A 3 0.76 -17.66 -5.76
N ARG A 4 1.50 -18.16 -4.77
CA ARG A 4 1.82 -17.36 -3.57
C ARG A 4 2.72 -16.19 -3.95
N ILE A 5 2.41 -15.00 -3.44
CA ILE A 5 3.30 -13.83 -3.44
C ILE A 5 4.60 -14.28 -2.78
N ASN A 6 5.66 -14.46 -3.57
CA ASN A 6 6.97 -14.92 -3.08
C ASN A 6 8.02 -13.82 -3.27
N PRO A 7 8.22 -12.96 -2.26
CA PRO A 7 9.19 -11.87 -2.34
C PRO A 7 10.65 -12.37 -2.40
N LYS A 8 10.91 -13.65 -2.11
CA LYS A 8 12.26 -14.25 -2.19
C LYS A 8 12.65 -14.72 -3.60
N ASN A 9 11.71 -14.76 -4.54
CA ASN A 9 12.05 -14.97 -5.95
C ASN A 9 12.44 -13.61 -6.55
N THR A 10 13.70 -13.22 -6.41
CA THR A 10 14.21 -11.91 -6.87
C THR A 10 14.02 -11.68 -8.36
N HIS A 11 13.93 -12.75 -9.17
CA HIS A 11 13.67 -12.67 -10.61
C HIS A 11 12.19 -12.36 -10.93
N GLN A 12 11.27 -12.50 -9.96
CA GLN A 12 9.83 -12.31 -10.14
C GLN A 12 9.17 -11.72 -8.88
N ILE A 13 9.75 -10.65 -8.32
CA ILE A 13 9.10 -9.94 -7.21
C ILE A 13 7.81 -9.30 -7.76
N PRO A 14 6.64 -9.61 -7.20
CA PRO A 14 5.39 -9.07 -7.72
C PRO A 14 5.24 -7.59 -7.35
N THR A 15 4.69 -6.81 -8.29
CA THR A 15 4.21 -5.45 -8.03
C THR A 15 2.74 -5.50 -7.64
N VAL A 16 2.41 -4.93 -6.49
CA VAL A 16 1.04 -4.83 -5.97
C VAL A 16 0.62 -3.37 -5.93
N VAL A 17 -0.49 -3.07 -6.59
CA VAL A 17 -1.15 -1.75 -6.52
C VAL A 17 -2.28 -1.83 -5.51
N VAL A 18 -2.30 -0.91 -4.56
CA VAL A 18 -3.33 -0.80 -3.52
C VAL A 18 -4.04 0.53 -3.69
N LEU A 19 -5.35 0.49 -3.91
CA LEU A 19 -6.20 1.68 -3.96
C LEU A 19 -6.94 1.83 -2.62
N ALA A 20 -6.85 3.00 -1.99
CA ALA A 20 -7.40 3.24 -0.66
C ALA A 20 -8.23 4.53 -0.64
N GLY A 21 -9.55 4.41 -0.44
CA GLY A 21 -10.44 5.54 -0.15
C GLY A 21 -10.46 5.88 1.34
N PRO A 22 -10.91 7.09 1.76
CA PRO A 22 -10.82 7.59 3.14
C PRO A 22 -11.86 6.95 4.09
N SER A 23 -11.76 5.64 4.26
CA SER A 23 -12.68 4.84 5.08
C SER A 23 -11.90 3.82 5.92
N ASN A 24 -12.57 3.17 6.86
CA ASN A 24 -11.97 2.08 7.64
C ASN A 24 -11.56 0.89 6.76
N THR A 25 -12.25 0.67 5.64
CA THR A 25 -11.86 -0.31 4.62
C THR A 25 -10.55 0.11 3.93
N GLY A 26 -10.39 1.39 3.61
CA GLY A 26 -9.13 1.93 3.09
C GLY A 26 -7.98 1.87 4.10
N ALA A 27 -8.25 2.11 5.39
CA ALA A 27 -7.24 1.92 6.43
C ALA A 27 -6.75 0.45 6.47
N SER A 28 -7.67 -0.51 6.28
CA SER A 28 -7.34 -1.94 6.21
C SER A 28 -6.53 -2.30 4.96
N SER A 29 -6.80 -1.64 3.83
CA SER A 29 -5.99 -1.83 2.62
C SER A 29 -4.58 -1.26 2.78
N ILE A 30 -4.41 -0.11 3.46
CA ILE A 30 -3.09 0.43 3.83
C ILE A 30 -2.34 -0.50 4.78
N ALA A 31 -3.03 -1.06 5.78
CA ALA A 31 -2.41 -2.05 6.67
C ALA A 31 -1.88 -3.26 5.87
N THR A 32 -2.68 -3.74 4.91
CA THR A 32 -2.28 -4.82 4.00
C THR A 32 -1.07 -4.41 3.15
N ALA A 33 -1.09 -3.21 2.56
CA ALA A 33 0.02 -2.63 1.79
C ALA A 33 1.32 -2.58 2.60
N ARG A 34 1.23 -2.12 3.85
CA ARG A 34 2.33 -2.07 4.81
C ARG A 34 2.90 -3.46 5.06
N HIS A 35 2.06 -4.44 5.39
CA HIS A 35 2.51 -5.81 5.63
C HIS A 35 3.19 -6.43 4.40
N LEU A 36 2.66 -6.21 3.20
CA LEU A 36 3.28 -6.68 1.96
C LEU A 36 4.65 -6.04 1.74
N SER A 37 4.74 -4.71 1.87
CA SER A 37 5.99 -3.97 1.69
C SER A 37 7.06 -4.38 2.72
N SER A 38 6.67 -4.57 3.99
CA SER A 38 7.57 -5.09 5.03
C SER A 38 8.10 -6.50 4.73
N HIS A 39 7.41 -7.28 3.90
CA HIS A 39 7.87 -8.61 3.47
C HIS A 39 8.66 -8.59 2.15
N GLY A 40 9.02 -7.42 1.62
CA GLY A 40 9.84 -7.29 0.41
C GLY A 40 9.06 -7.35 -0.90
N VAL A 41 7.73 -7.17 -0.85
CA VAL A 41 6.89 -7.02 -2.05
C VAL A 41 6.98 -5.57 -2.55
N LEU A 42 7.00 -5.37 -3.87
CA LEU A 42 6.91 -4.03 -4.45
C LEU A 42 5.47 -3.53 -4.32
N VAL A 43 5.25 -2.50 -3.51
CA VAL A 43 3.92 -1.99 -3.21
C VAL A 43 3.80 -0.53 -3.62
N TYR A 44 2.79 -0.23 -4.42
CA TYR A 44 2.37 1.12 -4.75
C TYR A 44 0.99 1.38 -4.16
N LEU A 45 0.90 2.35 -3.26
CA LEU A 45 -0.33 2.79 -2.61
C LEU A 45 -0.84 4.06 -3.30
N CYS A 46 -2.10 4.08 -3.73
CA CYS A 46 -2.76 5.27 -4.22
C CYS A 46 -3.96 5.60 -3.32
N THR A 47 -4.05 6.86 -2.89
CA THR A 47 -5.12 7.36 -2.03
C THR A 47 -6.01 8.34 -2.79
N SER A 48 -7.33 8.18 -2.72
CA SER A 48 -8.24 8.96 -3.58
C SER A 48 -8.56 10.38 -3.08
N GLU A 49 -8.25 10.71 -1.82
CA GLU A 49 -8.70 11.94 -1.15
C GLU A 49 -7.58 12.56 -0.30
N PRO A 50 -7.62 13.88 -0.03
CA PRO A 50 -6.56 14.56 0.70
C PRO A 50 -6.56 14.23 2.21
N PRO A 51 -5.43 14.46 2.92
CA PRO A 51 -5.27 14.14 4.35
C PRO A 51 -6.31 14.74 5.30
N SER A 52 -6.96 15.84 4.92
CA SER A 52 -8.01 16.50 5.70
C SER A 52 -9.26 15.63 5.87
N GLN A 53 -9.54 14.74 4.91
CA GLN A 53 -10.71 13.86 4.92
C GLN A 53 -10.43 12.49 5.56
N TRP A 54 -9.18 12.20 5.91
CA TRP A 54 -8.82 10.88 6.44
C TRP A 54 -9.27 10.71 7.88
N SER A 55 -9.84 9.53 8.17
CA SER A 55 -10.12 9.13 9.55
C SER A 55 -8.82 8.93 10.34
N GLU A 56 -8.92 8.96 11.67
CA GLU A 56 -7.77 8.76 12.56
C GLU A 56 -7.11 7.39 12.32
N THR A 57 -7.90 6.33 12.14
CA THR A 57 -7.37 4.99 11.84
C THR A 57 -6.62 4.96 10.50
N PHE A 58 -7.14 5.67 9.49
CA PHE A 58 -6.49 5.77 8.19
C PHE A 58 -5.14 6.48 8.30
N LYS A 59 -5.09 7.62 8.99
CA LYS A 59 -3.85 8.37 9.26
C LYS A 59 -2.82 7.52 9.99
N ASN A 60 -3.24 6.78 11.01
CA ASN A 60 -2.35 5.90 11.76
C ASN A 60 -1.76 4.78 10.88
N GLN A 61 -2.58 4.11 10.05
CA GLN A 61 -2.06 3.10 9.13
C GLN A 61 -1.16 3.70 8.04
N PHE A 62 -1.50 4.89 7.54
CA PHE A 62 -0.69 5.62 6.58
C PHE A 62 0.69 5.97 7.15
N ASN A 63 0.74 6.56 8.35
CA ASN A 63 1.99 6.89 9.03
C ASN A 63 2.86 5.64 9.26
N LEU A 64 2.24 4.50 9.59
CA LEU A 64 2.97 3.23 9.72
C LEU A 64 3.48 2.70 8.37
N PHE A 65 2.74 2.91 7.27
CA PHE A 65 3.15 2.53 5.92
C PHE A 65 4.40 3.28 5.47
N LEU A 66 4.56 4.55 5.86
CA LEU A 66 5.73 5.37 5.51
C LEU A 66 7.06 4.82 6.05
N TYR A 67 7.03 3.94 7.06
CA TYR A 67 8.22 3.23 7.56
C TYR A 67 8.58 1.98 6.74
N THR A 68 7.93 1.77 5.59
CA THR A 68 8.22 0.66 4.67
C THR A 68 8.84 1.18 3.36
N ASN A 69 9.29 0.27 2.50
CA ASN A 69 9.81 0.63 1.17
C ASN A 69 8.71 0.81 0.11
N GLY A 70 7.44 0.91 0.55
CA GLY A 70 6.31 1.09 -0.35
C GLY A 70 6.27 2.53 -0.87
N LYS A 71 5.80 2.72 -2.10
CA LYS A 71 5.63 4.06 -2.67
C LYS A 71 4.19 4.50 -2.54
N HIS A 72 3.96 5.75 -2.17
CA HIS A 72 2.64 6.37 -2.15
C HIS A 72 2.51 7.36 -3.31
N PHE A 73 1.31 7.42 -3.88
CA PHE A 73 0.91 8.31 -4.96
C PHE A 73 -0.45 8.92 -4.64
N ASP A 74 -0.64 10.18 -4.98
CA ASP A 74 -1.93 10.85 -4.84
C ASP A 74 -2.84 10.59 -6.03
N ASP A 75 -2.27 10.20 -7.18
CA ASP A 75 -3.00 9.92 -8.40
C ASP A 75 -2.43 8.69 -9.14
N ILE A 76 -3.31 7.92 -9.78
CA ILE A 76 -2.94 6.68 -10.46
C ILE A 76 -2.09 6.92 -11.72
N SER A 77 -2.19 8.10 -12.34
CA SER A 77 -1.38 8.49 -13.50
C SER A 77 0.11 8.64 -13.16
N GLN A 78 0.45 8.88 -11.89
CA GLN A 78 1.82 9.00 -11.40
C GLN A 78 2.53 7.64 -11.26
N MET A 79 1.81 6.53 -11.48
CA MET A 79 2.31 5.17 -11.30
C MET A 79 2.93 4.57 -12.58
N CYS A 80 2.85 5.30 -13.71
CA CYS A 80 3.36 4.93 -15.03
C CYS A 80 4.83 5.32 -15.23
#